data_AF-A0A178K2A0-F1
#
_entry.id   AF-A0A178K2A0-F1
#
_cell.length_a   1.000
_cell.length_b   1.000
_cell.length_c   1.000
_cell.angle_alpha   90.00
_cell.angle_beta   90.00
_cell.angle_gamma   90.00
#
_symmetry.space_group_name_H-M   'P 1'
#
loop_
_entity.id
_entity.type
_entity.pdbx_description
1 polymer ?
#
loop_
_entity_poly.entity_id
_entity_poly.type
_entity_poly.pdbx_seq_one_letter_code
_entity_poly.pdbx_strand_id
1 'polypeptide(L)'
;MTNFEYYFHQLPCFDCKKTKVSTDLGWLTAAMKEDVVAQLNEILAKGNVEADLSVNVTCTKEEAREYLLLNFYGYSEEELADQIEAEDEQEVAEEIAELQADGNEKAVFEHEVALQSCTDCGIVE
;
A
#
# COMPACT_ATOMS: atom_id res chain seq x y z
N MET A 1 -6.99 7.93 -15.36
CA MET A 1 -7.30 7.97 -13.93
C MET A 1 -8.04 6.71 -13.60
N THR A 2 -7.29 5.75 -13.10
CA THR A 2 -7.81 4.56 -12.45
C THR A 2 -8.49 4.95 -11.13
N ASN A 3 -9.32 4.04 -10.60
CA ASN A 3 -10.16 4.30 -9.42
C ASN A 3 -9.38 4.18 -8.10
N PHE A 4 -8.25 4.89 -7.99
CA PHE A 4 -7.47 4.95 -6.76
C PHE A 4 -8.15 5.84 -5.74
N GLU A 5 -8.14 5.42 -4.48
CA GLU A 5 -8.60 6.21 -3.34
C GLU A 5 -7.60 6.04 -2.19
N TYR A 6 -7.50 7.07 -1.34
CA TYR A 6 -6.68 6.99 -0.14
C TYR A 6 -7.43 6.26 0.98
N TYR A 7 -6.91 5.13 1.43
CA TYR A 7 -7.60 4.29 2.40
C TYR A 7 -6.98 4.29 3.78
N PHE A 8 -7.86 4.27 4.78
CA PHE A 8 -7.53 3.92 6.16
C PHE A 8 -8.24 2.64 6.58
N HIS A 9 -7.61 1.87 7.47
CA HIS A 9 -8.19 0.65 8.03
C HIS A 9 -7.90 0.51 9.53
N GLN A 10 -8.82 -0.13 10.25
CA GLN A 10 -8.71 -0.35 11.69
C GLN A 10 -7.85 -1.60 11.97
N LEU A 11 -6.57 -1.40 12.27
CA LEU A 11 -5.60 -2.46 12.58
C LEU A 11 -5.19 -2.43 14.06
N PRO A 12 -4.70 -3.54 14.63
CA PRO A 12 -4.18 -3.56 15.99
C PRO A 12 -3.04 -2.55 16.16
N CYS A 13 -3.11 -1.81 17.26
CA CYS A 13 -2.04 -0.95 17.74
C CYS A 13 -0.75 -1.75 17.90
N PHE A 14 0.35 -1.26 17.36
CA PHE A 14 1.64 -1.94 17.45
C PHE A 14 2.08 -2.18 18.91
N ASP A 15 1.83 -1.21 19.81
CA ASP A 15 2.27 -1.27 21.21
C ASP A 15 1.55 -2.36 22.02
N CYS A 16 0.21 -2.33 22.07
CA CYS A 16 -0.56 -3.27 22.90
C CYS A 16 -1.19 -4.43 22.15
N LYS A 17 -1.27 -4.36 20.82
CA LYS A 17 -1.86 -5.39 19.94
C LYS A 17 -3.34 -5.68 20.22
N LYS A 18 -4.01 -4.86 21.04
CA LYS A 18 -5.39 -5.05 21.50
C LYS A 18 -6.33 -3.97 20.97
N THR A 19 -5.96 -2.71 21.15
CA THR A 19 -6.75 -1.57 20.67
C THR A 19 -6.61 -1.49 19.16
N LYS A 20 -7.71 -1.27 18.44
CA LYS A 20 -7.63 -0.97 17.00
C LYS A 20 -7.48 0.54 16.80
N VAL A 21 -6.60 0.91 15.88
CA VAL A 21 -6.31 2.28 15.51
C VAL A 21 -6.38 2.45 14.00
N SER A 22 -6.69 3.67 13.55
CA SER A 22 -6.74 4.00 12.14
C SER A 22 -5.32 3.96 11.57
N THR A 23 -5.07 2.99 10.70
CA THR A 23 -3.79 2.80 10.02
C THR A 23 -3.95 3.16 8.56
N ASP A 24 -2.95 3.87 8.04
CA ASP A 24 -2.85 4.26 6.65
C ASP A 24 -2.55 3.04 5.77
N LEU A 25 -3.30 2.88 4.68
CA LEU A 25 -3.05 1.85 3.68
C LEU A 25 -2.48 2.41 2.37
N GLY A 26 -2.35 3.73 2.24
CA GLY A 26 -1.94 4.40 1.01
C GLY A 26 -3.04 4.50 -0.04
N TRP A 27 -2.62 4.80 -1.27
CA TRP A 27 -3.47 4.92 -2.45
C TRP A 27 -3.68 3.55 -3.09
N LEU A 28 -4.90 3.03 -3.04
CA LEU A 28 -5.22 1.71 -3.60
C LEU A 28 -6.53 1.77 -4.40
N THR A 29 -6.72 0.85 -5.33
CA THR A 29 -8.07 0.58 -5.85
C THR A 29 -8.89 -0.20 -4.83
N ALA A 30 -10.21 -0.23 -4.98
CA ALA A 30 -11.09 -1.00 -4.09
C ALA A 30 -10.70 -2.49 -4.01
N ALA A 31 -10.31 -3.10 -5.13
CA ALA A 31 -9.87 -4.50 -5.18
C ALA A 31 -8.53 -4.70 -4.45
N MET A 32 -7.56 -3.81 -4.69
CA MET A 32 -6.26 -3.86 -4.01
C MET A 32 -6.41 -3.72 -2.49
N LYS A 33 -7.28 -2.81 -2.04
CA LYS A 33 -7.59 -2.64 -0.61
C LYS A 33 -8.17 -3.91 0.01
N GLU A 34 -9.08 -4.59 -0.67
CA GLU A 34 -9.63 -5.87 -0.18
C GLU A 34 -8.53 -6.93 -0.03
N ASP A 35 -7.65 -7.06 -1.02
CA ASP A 35 -6.53 -8.00 -1.01
C ASP A 35 -5.48 -7.66 0.06
N VAL A 36 -5.15 -6.38 0.23
CA VAL A 36 -4.24 -5.88 1.29
C VAL A 36 -4.81 -6.20 2.66
N VAL A 37 -6.09 -5.91 2.90
CA VAL A 37 -6.74 -6.20 4.18
C VAL A 37 -6.80 -7.70 4.46
N ALA A 38 -7.05 -8.53 3.44
CA ALA A 38 -7.01 -9.98 3.59
C ALA A 38 -5.62 -10.48 4.04
N GLN A 39 -4.56 -10.03 3.36
CA GLN A 39 -3.18 -10.39 3.69
C GLN A 39 -2.77 -9.91 5.10
N LEU A 40 -3.09 -8.66 5.45
CA LEU A 40 -2.83 -8.13 6.79
C LEU A 40 -3.52 -8.97 7.86
N ASN A 41 -4.78 -9.35 7.66
CA ASN A 41 -5.50 -10.20 8.61
C ASN A 41 -4.84 -11.59 8.76
N GLU A 42 -4.33 -12.18 7.68
CA GLU A 42 -3.59 -13.44 7.75
C GLU A 42 -2.27 -13.33 8.53
N ILE A 43 -1.52 -12.24 8.30
CA ILE A 43 -0.27 -11.95 9.00
C ILE A 43 -0.54 -11.76 10.51
N LEU A 44 -1.52 -10.93 10.84
CA LEU A 44 -1.90 -10.63 12.23
C LEU A 44 -2.46 -11.87 12.94
N ALA A 45 -3.20 -12.74 12.25
CA ALA A 45 -3.71 -14.00 12.81
C ALA A 45 -2.59 -14.99 13.18
N LYS A 46 -1.42 -14.90 12.53
CA LYS A 46 -0.22 -15.66 12.87
C LYS A 46 0.54 -15.07 14.08
N GLY A 47 0.10 -13.92 14.60
CA GLY A 47 0.76 -13.21 15.70
C GLY A 47 1.92 -12.32 15.27
N ASN A 48 2.13 -12.15 13.96
CA ASN A 48 3.16 -11.28 13.40
C ASN A 48 2.67 -9.83 13.43
N VAL A 49 2.71 -9.22 14.62
CA VAL A 49 2.38 -7.80 14.81
C VAL A 49 3.69 -7.06 14.96
N GLU A 50 4.22 -6.59 13.84
CA GLU A 50 5.43 -5.79 13.69
C GLU A 50 5.06 -4.36 13.28
N ALA A 51 5.98 -3.41 13.46
CA ALA A 51 5.69 -2.00 13.18
C ALA A 51 5.42 -1.79 11.69
N ASP A 52 6.17 -2.48 10.84
CA ASP A 52 6.05 -2.41 9.40
C ASP A 52 5.66 -3.81 8.89
N LEU A 53 4.57 -3.89 8.14
CA LEU A 53 4.05 -5.13 7.56
C LEU A 53 4.12 -5.05 6.04
N SER A 54 4.83 -5.98 5.42
CA SER A 54 4.84 -6.12 3.97
C SER A 54 3.70 -7.01 3.48
N VAL A 55 2.94 -6.50 2.52
CA VAL A 55 1.92 -7.24 1.76
C VAL A 55 2.16 -7.04 0.27
N ASN A 56 1.45 -7.79 -0.58
CA ASN A 56 1.57 -7.64 -2.03
C ASN A 56 0.35 -6.92 -2.61
N VAL A 57 0.60 -5.97 -3.51
CA VAL A 57 -0.42 -5.34 -4.34
C VAL A 57 -0.27 -5.84 -5.77
N THR A 58 -1.37 -6.28 -6.37
CA THR A 58 -1.40 -6.75 -7.75
C THR A 58 -2.07 -5.70 -8.64
N CYS A 59 -1.34 -5.19 -9.63
CA CYS A 59 -1.79 -4.16 -10.55
C CYS A 59 -1.91 -4.70 -11.97
N THR A 60 -2.88 -4.19 -12.73
CA THR A 60 -2.80 -4.19 -14.20
C THR A 60 -1.69 -3.25 -14.68
N LYS A 61 -1.35 -3.29 -15.97
CA LYS A 61 -0.33 -2.40 -16.55
C LYS A 61 -0.63 -0.92 -16.35
N GLU A 62 -1.91 -0.54 -16.49
CA GLU A 62 -2.36 0.84 -16.36
C GLU A 62 -2.33 1.28 -14.90
N GLU A 63 -2.77 0.41 -13.98
CA GLU A 63 -2.74 0.69 -12.55
C GLU A 63 -1.32 0.73 -11.98
N ALA A 64 -0.37 -0.03 -12.54
CA ALA A 64 1.00 -0.10 -12.04
C ALA A 64 1.71 1.26 -12.06
N ARG A 65 1.48 2.05 -13.12
CA ARG A 65 2.02 3.41 -13.24
C ARG A 65 1.45 4.33 -12.15
N GLU A 66 0.12 4.41 -12.05
CA GLU A 66 -0.53 5.26 -11.06
C GLU A 66 -0.19 4.82 -9.63
N TYR A 67 -0.12 3.51 -9.37
CA TYR A 67 0.27 2.96 -8.06
C TYR A 67 1.68 3.38 -7.63
N LEU A 68 2.69 3.25 -8.51
CA LEU A 68 4.07 3.62 -8.20
C LEU A 68 4.20 5.12 -7.96
N LEU A 69 3.60 5.94 -8.82
CA LEU A 69 3.66 7.40 -8.66
C LEU A 69 2.99 7.85 -7.35
N LEU A 70 1.83 7.28 -7.01
CA LEU A 70 1.08 7.67 -5.80
C LEU A 70 1.73 7.16 -4.50
N ASN A 71 2.21 5.92 -4.46
CA ASN A 71 2.67 5.29 -3.21
C ASN A 71 4.18 5.30 -3.02
N PHE A 72 4.96 5.21 -4.10
CA PHE A 72 6.42 5.17 -4.01
C PHE A 72 7.03 6.57 -4.15
N TYR A 73 6.62 7.33 -5.17
CA TYR A 73 7.11 8.70 -5.39
C TYR A 73 6.32 9.75 -4.61
N GLY A 74 5.11 9.42 -4.12
CA GLY A 74 4.30 10.30 -3.28
C GLY A 74 3.60 11.43 -4.02
N TYR A 75 3.41 11.31 -5.33
CA TYR A 75 2.59 12.23 -6.11
C TYR A 75 1.14 12.22 -5.63
N SER A 76 0.47 13.35 -5.78
CA SER A 76 -0.98 13.46 -5.62
C SER A 76 -1.72 13.13 -6.92
N GLU A 77 -3.01 12.81 -6.82
CA GLU A 77 -3.87 12.61 -7.99
C GLU A 77 -3.87 13.83 -8.94
N GLU A 78 -3.78 15.05 -8.38
CA GLU A 78 -3.72 16.28 -9.17
C GLU A 78 -2.43 16.37 -10.00
N GLU A 79 -1.30 15.95 -9.44
CA GLU A 79 -0.01 15.98 -10.12
C GLU A 79 0.12 14.94 -11.23
N LEU A 80 -0.63 13.82 -11.14
CA LEU A 80 -0.62 12.77 -12.16
C LEU A 80 -1.07 13.24 -13.54
N ALA A 81 -1.77 14.37 -13.63
CA ALA A 81 -2.29 14.89 -14.90
C ALA A 81 -1.19 15.48 -15.80
N ASP A 82 -0.26 16.26 -15.24
CA ASP A 82 0.72 17.02 -16.02
C ASP A 82 1.94 17.54 -15.23
N GLN A 83 2.16 17.09 -13.98
CA GLN A 83 3.22 17.61 -13.10
C GLN A 83 4.23 16.54 -12.66
N ILE A 84 4.28 15.40 -13.35
CA ILE A 84 5.24 14.33 -13.06
C ILE A 84 6.61 14.69 -13.65
N GLU A 85 7.67 14.52 -12.86
CA GLU A 85 9.04 14.68 -13.33
C GLU A 85 9.38 13.62 -14.38
N ALA A 86 10.07 14.03 -15.46
CA ALA A 86 10.36 13.13 -16.57
C ALA A 86 11.29 11.96 -16.17
N GLU A 87 12.12 12.16 -15.14
CA GLU A 87 13.00 11.12 -14.59
C GLU A 87 12.16 10.05 -13.88
N ASP A 88 11.24 10.44 -13.01
CA ASP A 88 10.31 9.51 -12.33
C ASP A 88 9.42 8.75 -13.32
N GLU A 89 8.92 9.42 -14.35
CA GLU A 89 8.12 8.77 -15.40
C GLU A 89 8.93 7.70 -16.15
N GLN A 90 10.22 7.96 -16.39
CA GLN A 90 11.11 7.01 -17.04
C GLN A 90 11.39 5.82 -16.11
N GLU A 91 11.73 6.06 -14.85
CA GLU A 91 11.98 4.99 -13.88
C GLU A 91 10.76 4.07 -13.70
N VAL A 92 9.56 4.65 -13.59
CA VAL A 92 8.31 3.89 -13.53
C VAL A 92 8.11 3.03 -14.78
N ALA A 93 8.40 3.56 -15.96
CA ALA A 93 8.29 2.80 -17.21
C ALA A 93 9.29 1.65 -17.29
N GLU A 94 10.53 1.86 -16.81
CA GLU A 94 11.58 0.83 -16.75
C GLU A 94 11.23 -0.29 -15.77
N GLU A 95 10.78 0.06 -14.56
CA GLU A 95 10.34 -0.88 -13.53
C GLU A 95 9.17 -1.75 -14.03
N ILE A 96 8.15 -1.12 -14.63
CA ILE A 96 7.00 -1.84 -15.20
C ILE A 96 7.44 -2.77 -16.34
N ALA A 97 8.41 -2.34 -17.16
CA ALA A 97 8.93 -3.17 -18.25
C ALA A 97 9.70 -4.38 -17.73
N GLU A 98 10.50 -4.23 -16.67
CA GLU A 98 11.23 -5.33 -16.03
C GLU A 98 10.26 -6.36 -15.43
N LEU A 99 9.27 -5.93 -14.66
CA LEU A 99 8.26 -6.81 -14.05
C LEU A 99 7.41 -7.58 -15.07
N GLN A 100 7.32 -7.07 -16.30
CA GLN A 100 6.55 -7.66 -17.39
C GLN A 100 7.40 -8.39 -18.43
N ALA A 101 8.73 -8.43 -18.27
CA ALA A 101 9.65 -9.04 -19.24
C ALA A 101 9.33 -10.53 -19.51
N ASP A 102 8.75 -11.23 -18.53
CA ASP A 102 8.35 -12.63 -18.63
C ASP A 102 6.96 -12.85 -19.25
N GLY A 103 6.31 -11.80 -19.75
CA GLY A 103 4.97 -11.86 -20.33
C GLY A 103 3.83 -11.84 -19.31
N ASN A 104 4.11 -11.39 -18.08
CA ASN A 104 3.10 -11.22 -17.04
C ASN A 104 2.11 -10.11 -17.40
N GLU A 105 0.81 -10.41 -17.33
CA GLU A 105 -0.25 -9.42 -17.55
C GLU A 105 -0.48 -8.51 -16.34
N LYS A 106 0.07 -8.91 -15.18
CA LYS A 106 -0.07 -8.20 -13.91
C LYS A 106 1.30 -7.94 -13.31
N ALA A 107 1.48 -6.75 -12.74
CA ALA A 107 2.62 -6.41 -11.91
C ALA A 107 2.27 -6.69 -10.45
N VAL A 108 3.24 -7.20 -9.68
CA VAL A 108 3.08 -7.43 -8.24
C VAL A 108 4.14 -6.60 -7.54
N PHE A 109 3.71 -5.73 -6.64
CA PHE A 109 4.57 -4.85 -5.86
C PHE A 109 4.49 -5.22 -4.39
N GLU A 110 5.62 -5.17 -3.70
CA GLU A 110 5.61 -5.15 -2.24
C GLU A 110 5.05 -3.79 -1.78
N HIS A 111 4.13 -3.83 -0.83
CA HIS A 111 3.45 -2.68 -0.26
C HIS A 111 3.63 -2.71 1.26
N GLU A 112 4.29 -1.69 1.78
CA GLU A 112 4.56 -1.57 3.22
C GLU A 112 3.41 -0.86 3.92
N VAL A 113 2.96 -1.43 5.05
CA VAL A 113 1.94 -0.84 5.92
C VAL A 113 2.53 -0.63 7.30
N ALA A 114 2.69 0.64 7.68
CA ALA A 114 3.17 1.03 9.00
C ALA A 114 2.03 1.00 10.04
N LEU A 115 2.02 0.00 10.92
CA LEU A 115 1.10 -0.08 12.04
C LEU A 115 1.27 1.11 12.98
N GLN A 116 0.14 1.70 13.37
CA GLN A 116 0.15 2.88 14.23
C GLN A 116 0.25 2.50 15.72
N SER A 117 0.95 3.34 16.49
CA SER A 117 0.94 3.30 17.95
C SER A 117 -0.33 3.91 18.51
N CYS A 118 -0.69 3.52 19.73
CA CYS A 118 -1.83 4.06 20.45
C CYS A 118 -1.33 4.75 21.72
N THR A 119 -1.87 5.93 22.01
CA THR A 119 -1.45 6.71 23.18
C THR A 119 -1.90 6.11 24.50
N ASP A 120 -2.94 5.28 24.50
CA ASP A 120 -3.42 4.54 25.65
C ASP A 120 -3.67 3.07 25.28
N CYS A 121 -2.93 2.20 25.95
CA CYS A 121 -3.03 0.75 25.81
C CYS A 121 -4.06 0.13 26.77
N GLY A 122 -4.77 0.95 27.54
CA GLY A 122 -5.73 0.53 28.55
C GLY A 122 -5.08 -0.30 29.67
N ILE A 123 -3.79 -0.06 29.96
CA ILE A 123 -3.12 -0.68 31.10
C ILE A 123 -3.62 0.05 32.35
N VAL A 124 -4.70 -0.47 32.93
CA VAL A 124 -5.05 -0.16 34.31
C VAL A 124 -4.13 -1.02 35.17
N GLU A 125 -3.18 -0.39 35.88
CA GLU A 125 -2.35 -1.05 36.90
C GLU A 125 -3.19 -1.71 38.00
#